data_AF-A0ABC8J9M6-F1
#
_entry.id   AF-A0ABC8J9M6-F1
#
_cell.length_a   1.000
_cell.length_b   1.000
_cell.length_c   1.000
_cell.angle_alpha   90.00
_cell.angle_beta   90.00
_cell.angle_gamma   90.00
#
_symmetry.space_group_name_H-M   'P 1'
#
loop_
_entity.id
_entity.type
_entity.pdbx_description
1 polymer ?
#
loop_
_entity_poly.entity_id
_entity_poly.type
_entity_poly.pdbx_seq_one_letter_code
_entity_poly.pdbx_strand_id
1 'polypeptide(L)'
;MNDAKKQEWSRTILCLPNYPVMMLGAGVDTFSGATPAGEIYATQCKYVFEKSLYVYYYDMNQNSFRRVHIQGGVRNKTKKPRYCVEVFAIHDHVENTMWL
;
A
#
# COMPACT_ATOMS: atom_id res chain seq x y z
N MET A 1 -14.68 -31.15 -13.41
CA MET A 1 -13.40 -30.71 -12.83
C MET A 1 -13.02 -29.45 -13.60
N ASN A 2 -13.27 -28.27 -13.03
CA ASN A 2 -12.97 -27.00 -13.71
C ASN A 2 -11.47 -26.77 -13.59
N ASP A 3 -10.73 -27.02 -14.66
CA ASP A 3 -9.32 -26.65 -14.74
C ASP A 3 -9.21 -25.15 -14.50
N ALA A 4 -8.52 -24.77 -13.42
CA ALA A 4 -8.17 -23.38 -13.15
C ALA A 4 -7.35 -22.89 -14.34
N LYS A 5 -7.91 -21.96 -15.15
CA LYS A 5 -7.22 -21.35 -16.29
C LYS A 5 -5.82 -20.93 -15.83
N LYS A 6 -4.78 -21.49 -16.50
CA LYS A 6 -3.39 -21.11 -16.26
C LYS A 6 -3.28 -19.59 -16.35
N GLN A 7 -2.80 -18.95 -15.28
CA GLN A 7 -2.44 -17.55 -15.33
C GLN A 7 -1.21 -17.41 -16.24
N GLU A 8 -1.41 -16.82 -17.41
CA GLU A 8 -0.31 -16.42 -18.29
C GLU A 8 0.32 -15.15 -17.73
N TRP A 9 1.64 -15.17 -17.57
CA TRP A 9 2.41 -13.99 -17.18
C TRP A 9 2.34 -12.97 -18.30
N SER A 10 1.84 -11.77 -18.03
CA SER A 10 1.94 -10.65 -18.97
C SER A 10 3.35 -10.07 -18.92
N ARG A 11 3.91 -9.78 -20.10
CA ARG A 11 5.29 -9.31 -20.25
C ARG A 11 5.40 -7.78 -20.06
N THR A 12 4.65 -7.23 -19.12
CA THR A 12 4.64 -5.78 -18.87
C THR A 12 5.91 -5.39 -18.13
N ILE A 13 6.77 -4.61 -18.79
CA ILE A 13 7.97 -4.05 -18.17
C ILE A 13 7.60 -2.69 -17.57
N LEU A 14 7.70 -2.59 -16.25
CA LEU A 14 7.51 -1.33 -15.53
C LEU A 14 8.82 -0.55 -15.59
N CYS A 15 8.88 0.47 -16.44
CA CYS A 15 9.98 1.44 -16.46
C CYS A 15 9.84 2.42 -15.30
N LEU A 16 9.97 1.89 -14.09
CA LEU A 16 10.02 2.67 -12.88
C LEU A 16 11.27 3.57 -12.93
N PRO A 17 11.18 4.85 -12.48
CA PRO A 17 12.38 5.62 -12.19
C PRO A 17 13.33 4.82 -11.28
N ASN A 18 14.60 5.21 -11.16
CA ASN A 18 15.52 4.48 -10.27
C ASN A 18 15.08 4.52 -8.78
N TYR A 19 14.19 5.47 -8.39
CA TYR A 19 13.77 5.69 -6.99
C TYR A 19 12.34 6.28 -6.81
N PRO A 20 11.29 5.86 -7.56
CA PRO A 20 9.97 6.51 -7.55
C PRO A 20 9.33 6.48 -6.16
N VAL A 21 9.52 5.37 -5.45
CA VAL A 21 8.91 5.16 -4.15
C VAL A 21 9.65 5.94 -3.05
N MET A 22 10.99 5.96 -3.07
CA MET A 22 11.79 6.77 -2.16
C MET A 22 11.51 8.28 -2.30
N MET A 23 11.22 8.75 -3.52
CA MET A 23 10.84 10.15 -3.76
C MET A 23 9.52 10.57 -3.10
N LEU A 24 8.70 9.63 -2.61
CA LEU A 24 7.46 9.95 -1.88
C LEU A 24 7.72 10.56 -0.50
N GLY A 25 8.94 10.44 0.05
CA GLY A 25 9.38 11.16 1.25
C GLY A 25 8.61 10.83 2.54
N ALA A 26 7.87 9.71 2.58
CA ALA A 26 6.88 9.42 3.61
C ALA A 26 7.14 8.12 4.39
N GLY A 27 8.38 7.62 4.43
CA GLY A 27 8.69 6.31 5.03
C GLY A 27 8.13 5.15 4.20
N VAL A 28 8.15 5.32 2.88
CA VAL A 28 7.79 4.29 1.90
C VAL A 28 9.09 3.86 1.23
N ASP A 29 9.50 2.63 1.44
CA ASP A 29 10.79 2.13 0.96
C ASP A 29 10.65 1.36 -0.37
N THR A 30 9.50 0.73 -0.60
CA THR A 30 9.22 -0.08 -1.79
C THR A 30 7.71 -0.23 -2.02
N PHE A 31 7.33 -0.87 -3.13
CA PHE A 31 5.96 -1.28 -3.38
C PHE A 31 5.50 -2.32 -2.37
N SER A 32 4.26 -2.18 -1.91
CA SER A 32 3.65 -3.07 -0.94
C SER A 32 2.90 -4.24 -1.61
N GLY A 33 2.46 -4.05 -2.86
CA GLY A 33 1.83 -5.10 -3.64
C GLY A 33 1.01 -4.58 -4.80
N ALA A 34 0.09 -5.42 -5.28
CA ALA A 34 -0.90 -5.08 -6.28
C ALA A 34 -2.31 -5.45 -5.82
N THR A 35 -3.32 -4.68 -6.24
CA THR A 35 -4.74 -5.01 -6.00
C THR A 35 -5.19 -6.15 -6.93
N PRO A 36 -6.32 -6.82 -6.67
CA PRO A 36 -6.91 -7.79 -7.61
C PRO A 36 -7.22 -7.20 -8.99
N ALA A 37 -7.45 -5.88 -9.06
CA ALA A 37 -7.62 -5.15 -10.32
C ALA A 37 -6.31 -4.84 -11.05
N GLY A 38 -5.15 -5.21 -10.48
CA GLY A 38 -3.82 -5.00 -11.05
C GLY A 38 -3.21 -3.64 -10.73
N GLU A 39 -3.79 -2.86 -9.81
CA GLU A 39 -3.22 -1.56 -9.43
C GLU A 39 -2.04 -1.77 -8.47
N ILE A 40 -0.89 -1.24 -8.83
CA ILE A 40 0.31 -1.32 -7.99
C ILE A 40 0.24 -0.23 -6.92
N TYR A 41 0.55 -0.59 -5.68
CA TYR A 41 0.48 0.36 -4.57
C TYR A 41 1.65 0.22 -3.59
N ALA A 42 1.86 1.28 -2.82
CA ALA A 42 2.87 1.38 -1.78
C ALA A 42 2.27 2.04 -0.54
N THR A 43 2.67 1.55 0.63
CA THR A 43 2.25 2.08 1.93
C THR A 43 3.47 2.42 2.77
N GLN A 44 3.27 3.33 3.72
CA GLN A 44 4.30 3.61 4.72
C GLN A 44 4.63 2.32 5.47
N CYS A 45 5.90 1.90 5.53
CA CYS A 45 6.29 0.66 6.21
C CYS A 45 6.26 0.84 7.74
N LYS A 46 6.46 2.07 8.19
CA LYS A 46 6.55 2.47 9.60
C LYS A 46 5.59 3.60 9.87
N TYR A 47 4.60 3.34 10.72
CA TYR A 47 3.63 4.33 11.13
C TYR A 47 3.93 4.84 12.55
N VAL A 48 3.95 6.16 12.68
CA VAL A 48 3.98 6.86 13.97
C VAL A 48 2.62 7.49 14.17
N PHE A 49 1.95 7.20 15.29
CA PHE A 49 0.58 7.64 15.62
C PHE A 49 0.30 9.14 15.54
N GLU A 50 1.33 9.97 15.36
CA GLU A 50 1.20 11.42 15.17
C GLU A 50 1.13 11.86 13.69
N LYS A 51 1.40 10.95 12.75
CA LYS A 51 1.40 11.21 11.31
C LYS A 51 0.11 10.73 10.66
N SER A 52 -0.23 11.35 9.53
CA SER A 52 -1.26 10.82 8.64
C SER A 52 -0.74 9.58 7.91
N LEU A 53 -1.58 8.56 7.82
CA LEU A 53 -1.31 7.37 7.03
C LEU A 53 -1.84 7.56 5.61
N TYR A 54 -1.02 7.18 4.62
CA TYR A 54 -1.37 7.27 3.21
C TYR A 54 -1.08 5.96 2.48
N VAL A 55 -1.90 5.69 1.46
CA VAL A 55 -1.65 4.68 0.43
C VAL A 55 -1.35 5.41 -0.88
N TYR A 56 -0.32 4.97 -1.59
CA TYR A 56 0.11 5.53 -2.86
C TYR A 56 -0.15 4.50 -3.95
N TYR A 57 -0.96 4.82 -4.94
CA TYR A 57 -1.15 3.96 -6.11
C TYR A 57 -0.37 4.53 -7.27
N TYR A 58 0.34 3.67 -7.98
CA TYR A 58 1.11 4.03 -9.15
C TYR A 58 0.23 3.97 -10.40
N ASP A 59 0.12 5.11 -11.09
CA ASP A 59 -0.48 5.21 -12.40
C ASP A 59 0.61 5.01 -13.46
N MET A 60 0.58 3.85 -14.12
CA MET A 60 1.55 3.51 -15.17
C MET A 60 1.39 4.37 -16.42
N ASN A 61 0.19 4.87 -16.71
CA ASN A 61 -0.07 5.68 -17.90
C ASN A 61 0.51 7.08 -17.74
N GLN A 62 0.42 7.61 -16.52
CA GLN A 62 0.90 8.95 -16.19
C GLN A 62 2.31 8.94 -15.59
N ASN A 63 2.87 7.76 -15.30
CA ASN A 63 4.12 7.57 -14.57
C ASN A 63 4.14 8.41 -13.28
N SER A 64 3.05 8.37 -12.52
CA SER A 64 2.83 9.24 -11.35
C SER A 64 2.18 8.46 -10.21
N PHE A 65 2.15 9.06 -9.02
CA PHE A 65 1.44 8.49 -7.88
C PHE A 65 0.19 9.30 -7.54
N ARG A 66 -0.94 8.60 -7.43
CA ARG A 66 -2.11 9.12 -6.71
C ARG A 66 -2.00 8.72 -5.24
N ARG A 67 -2.26 9.67 -4.34
CA ARG A 67 -2.18 9.46 -2.89
C ARG A 67 -3.57 9.48 -2.27
N VAL A 68 -3.87 8.49 -1.44
CA VAL A 68 -5.12 8.35 -0.69
C VAL A 68 -4.81 8.45 0.80
N HIS A 69 -5.55 9.30 1.52
CA HIS A 69 -5.45 9.43 2.97
C HIS A 69 -6.32 8.40 3.68
N ILE A 70 -5.78 7.69 4.66
CA ILE A 70 -6.54 6.73 5.47
C ILE A 70 -7.05 7.43 6.73
N GLN A 71 -8.38 7.46 6.87
CA GLN A 71 -9.06 8.04 8.03
C GLN A 71 -8.86 7.13 9.26
N GLY A 72 -8.47 7.71 10.40
CA GLY A 72 -8.18 6.98 11.65
C GLY A 72 -6.83 7.34 12.27
N GLY A 73 -5.89 7.87 11.49
CA GLY A 73 -4.61 8.40 11.96
C GLY A 73 -4.69 9.83 12.51
N VAL A 74 -5.74 10.16 13.27
CA VAL A 74 -5.90 11.53 13.81
C VAL A 74 -4.92 11.73 14.96
N ARG A 75 -4.06 12.75 14.82
CA ARG A 75 -3.06 13.16 15.82
C ARG A 75 -3.70 13.38 17.18
N ASN A 76 -3.53 12.43 18.10
CA ASN A 76 -3.87 12.66 19.49
C ASN A 76 -2.72 13.43 20.17
N LYS A 77 -2.86 14.76 20.25
CA LYS A 77 -1.84 15.68 20.79
C LYS A 77 -1.45 15.42 22.25
N THR A 78 -2.14 14.53 22.97
CA THR A 78 -1.89 14.24 24.40
C THR A 78 -1.00 13.02 24.64
N LYS A 79 -0.74 12.17 23.64
CA LYS A 79 0.12 10.99 23.80
C LYS A 79 1.51 11.29 23.26
N LYS A 80 2.56 11.12 24.09
CA LYS A 80 3.95 11.13 23.61
C LYS A 80 4.13 10.09 22.49
N PRO A 81 4.96 10.34 21.47
CA PRO A 81 5.20 9.40 20.38
C PRO A 81 6.00 8.22 20.95
N ARG A 82 5.30 7.19 21.41
CA ARG A 82 5.94 6.06 22.11
C ARG A 82 6.01 4.79 21.27
N TYR A 83 5.28 4.71 20.16
CA TYR A 83 5.19 3.48 19.39
C TYR A 83 5.23 3.76 17.89
N CYS A 84 6.25 3.23 17.23
CA CYS A 84 6.25 2.98 15.80
C CYS A 84 5.62 1.60 15.59
N VAL A 85 4.63 1.49 14.70
CA VAL A 85 4.05 0.19 14.33
C VAL A 85 4.42 -0.12 12.89
N GLU A 86 4.60 -1.39 12.60
CA GLU A 86 4.71 -1.86 11.22
C GLU A 86 3.33 -1.90 10.59
N VAL A 87 3.24 -1.45 9.34
CA VAL A 87 1.99 -1.45 8.58
C VAL A 87 2.08 -2.55 7.54
N PHE A 88 1.12 -3.47 7.60
CA PHE A 88 0.94 -4.50 6.59
C PHE A 88 -0.32 -4.16 5.79
N ALA A 89 -0.14 -3.97 4.48
CA ALA A 89 -1.25 -3.72 3.59
C ALA A 89 -1.79 -5.06 3.06
N ILE A 90 -3.07 -5.30 3.31
CA ILE A 90 -3.77 -6.49 2.83
C ILE A 90 -4.96 -6.00 2.03
N HIS A 91 -4.87 -6.09 0.71
CA HIS A 91 -6.06 -5.96 -0.13
C HIS A 91 -6.86 -7.25 -0.03
N ASP A 92 -8.18 -7.13 0.11
CA ASP A 92 -9.10 -8.27 0.20
C ASP A 92 -9.07 -9.04 1.54
N HIS A 93 -8.84 -8.34 2.65
CA HIS A 93 -9.01 -8.93 3.98
C HIS A 93 -10.51 -9.22 4.24
N VAL A 94 -10.97 -10.40 3.81
CA VAL A 94 -12.22 -10.96 4.27
C VAL A 94 -11.98 -11.44 5.69
N GLU A 95 -12.25 -10.56 6.65
CA GLU A 95 -12.26 -10.90 8.06
C GLU A 95 -13.45 -11.84 8.27
N ASN A 96 -13.20 -13.14 8.42
CA ASN A 96 -14.28 -14.09 8.70
C ASN A 96 -14.76 -13.85 10.14
N THR A 97 -15.76 -12.99 10.28
CA THR A 97 -16.34 -12.59 11.56
C THR A 97 -17.32 -13.61 12.13
N MET A 98 -17.61 -14.69 11.39
CA MET A 98 -18.38 -15.80 11.91
C MET A 98 -17.46 -16.72 12.72
N TRP A 99 -17.55 -16.56 14.04
CA TRP A 99 -17.05 -17.54 15.00
C TRP A 99 -17.80 -18.85 14.78
N LEU A 100 -17.08 -19.94 14.51
CA LEU A 100 -17.61 -21.32 14.57
C LEU A 100 -17.75 -21.76 16.03
#